data_AF-A0A8H6V3V5-F1
#
_entry.id   AF-A0A8H6V3V5-F1
#
_cell.length_a   1.000
_cell.length_b   1.000
_cell.length_c   1.000
_cell.angle_alpha   90.00
_cell.angle_beta   90.00
_cell.angle_gamma   90.00
#
_symmetry.space_group_name_H-M   'P 1'
#
loop_
_entity.id
_entity.type
_entity.pdbx_description
1 polymer ?
#
loop_
_entity_poly.entity_id
_entity_poly.type
_entity_poly.pdbx_seq_one_letter_code
_entity_poly.pdbx_strand_id
1 'polypeptide(L)'
;MRRTNPITLLLAAILAFGFVIFVLSPSTSSASPVSAGSASSSQQRREDDAAENPLSPPTKPFFKSQPVRQDGQQAPPPVVQYDLNKLSSTSQSAANSERILILTPLARFVPEYWDNVVKLTYPHELISIGFIIPKNKEGNAALAALEDAIAKTQSGPIDQRFASISILRQDFEPPLQSQDEKERHKMENQKARRESMSRARNSLLFTTLGPATDWVLWLDGDIVETPPTLIQDLTAHDYPVLVPNCYQRYYNSEKKKMDVRPYDYNSWIDSSTAQSMAAEMGPDEILLEGYAEMPTYRTLMAYLADTTNPNPKRAIELDGVGGTALMVKAEVHRDGAMFPAFPFYHLVETEGFAKMAKRLGYTVHGLPDYFVYHQNE
;
A
#
# COMPACT_ATOMS: atom_id res chain seq x y z
N MET A 1 26.57 -60.56 25.24
CA MET A 1 27.45 -59.82 24.30
C MET A 1 26.73 -59.68 22.96
N ARG A 2 26.11 -58.53 22.69
CA ARG A 2 25.42 -58.27 21.41
C ARG A 2 26.49 -58.07 20.32
N ARG A 3 26.51 -58.93 19.31
CA ARG A 3 27.38 -58.82 18.14
C ARG A 3 26.96 -57.58 17.35
N THR A 4 27.77 -56.52 17.41
CA THR A 4 27.63 -55.34 16.56
C THR A 4 27.87 -55.74 15.11
N ASN A 5 26.90 -55.47 14.24
CA ASN A 5 26.97 -55.79 12.83
C ASN A 5 28.02 -54.87 12.15
N PRO A 6 28.96 -55.42 11.36
CA PRO A 6 30.00 -54.62 10.69
C PRO A 6 29.42 -53.51 9.79
N ILE A 7 28.21 -53.69 9.27
CA ILE A 7 27.51 -52.69 8.43
C ILE A 7 27.16 -51.43 9.25
N THR A 8 26.74 -51.60 10.50
CA THR A 8 26.45 -50.46 11.40
C THR A 8 27.69 -49.65 11.77
N LEU A 9 28.86 -50.31 11.88
CA LEU A 9 30.12 -49.61 12.12
C LEU A 9 30.58 -48.83 10.89
N LEU A 10 30.38 -49.37 9.69
CA LEU A 10 30.69 -48.68 8.43
C LEU A 10 29.81 -47.43 8.26
N LEU A 11 28.51 -47.54 8.51
CA LEU A 11 27.57 -46.42 8.43
C LEU A 11 27.90 -45.32 9.46
N ALA A 12 28.24 -45.71 10.69
CA ALA A 12 28.68 -44.76 11.72
C ALA A 12 29.98 -44.04 11.31
N ALA A 13 30.93 -44.74 10.69
CA ALA A 13 32.16 -44.15 10.21
C ALA A 13 31.93 -43.16 9.05
N ILE A 14 31.04 -43.47 8.12
CA ILE A 14 30.66 -42.57 7.01
C ILE A 14 29.98 -41.31 7.54
N LEU A 15 29.05 -41.45 8.49
CA LEU A 15 28.37 -40.32 9.14
C LEU A 15 29.34 -39.43 9.91
N ALA A 16 30.26 -40.03 10.67
CA ALA A 16 31.29 -39.29 11.40
C ALA A 16 32.23 -38.53 10.44
N PHE A 17 32.63 -39.15 9.33
CA PHE A 17 33.47 -38.51 8.33
C PHE A 17 32.75 -37.37 7.61
N GLY A 18 31.47 -37.56 7.26
CA GLY A 18 30.64 -36.49 6.68
C GLY A 18 30.45 -35.31 7.63
N PHE A 19 30.28 -35.58 8.93
CA PHE A 19 30.18 -34.53 9.95
C PHE A 19 31.50 -33.75 10.12
N VAL A 20 32.65 -34.45 10.10
CA VAL A 20 33.97 -33.81 10.17
C VAL A 20 34.25 -32.95 8.94
N ILE A 21 33.87 -33.41 7.73
CA ILE A 21 33.95 -32.59 6.52
C ILE A 21 33.04 -31.37 6.64
N PHE A 22 31.81 -31.52 7.14
CA PHE A 22 30.89 -30.39 7.29
C PHE A 22 31.42 -29.32 8.26
N VAL A 23 32.01 -29.73 9.38
CA VAL A 23 32.57 -28.81 10.40
C VAL A 23 33.87 -28.17 9.95
N LEU A 24 34.70 -28.87 9.16
CA LEU A 24 36.00 -28.38 8.72
C LEU A 24 35.99 -27.76 7.32
N SER A 25 34.86 -27.81 6.61
CA SER A 25 34.69 -27.12 5.33
C SER A 25 34.47 -25.63 5.59
N PRO A 26 35.36 -24.75 5.11
CA PRO A 26 35.20 -23.32 5.31
C PRO A 26 33.92 -22.85 4.62
N SER A 27 33.02 -22.25 5.39
CA SER A 27 31.87 -21.52 4.84
C SER A 27 32.42 -20.36 4.04
N THR A 28 32.17 -20.31 2.73
CA THR A 28 32.51 -19.15 1.90
C THR A 28 31.62 -17.98 2.29
N SER A 29 32.03 -17.22 3.30
CA SER A 29 31.58 -15.86 3.51
C SER A 29 32.23 -14.98 2.46
N SER A 30 31.60 -14.86 1.29
CA SER A 30 31.97 -13.85 0.29
C SER A 30 31.53 -12.47 0.80
N ALA A 31 32.27 -11.93 1.76
CA ALA A 31 32.35 -10.49 1.98
C ALA A 31 33.57 -9.99 1.22
N SER A 32 33.38 -9.68 -0.07
CA SER A 32 34.39 -8.92 -0.81
C SER A 32 34.40 -7.49 -0.29
N PRO A 33 35.56 -6.89 0.00
CA PRO A 33 35.64 -5.45 0.24
C PRO A 33 35.35 -4.77 -1.10
N VAL A 34 34.23 -4.06 -1.18
CA VAL A 34 33.91 -3.23 -2.34
C VAL A 34 35.00 -2.18 -2.46
N SER A 35 35.78 -2.29 -3.52
CA SER A 35 36.71 -1.27 -3.97
C SER A 35 35.91 -0.02 -4.36
N ALA A 36 36.41 1.14 -3.96
CA ALA A 36 35.87 2.46 -4.29
C ALA A 36 35.90 2.68 -5.81
N GLY A 37 34.86 2.21 -6.50
CA GLY A 37 34.59 2.46 -7.90
C GLY A 37 33.17 2.97 -8.02
N SER A 38 33.04 4.28 -8.31
CA SER A 38 31.81 5.04 -8.59
C SER A 38 30.51 4.38 -8.12
N ALA A 39 30.16 4.58 -6.84
CA ALA A 39 28.81 4.30 -6.38
C ALA A 39 27.82 4.97 -7.35
N SER A 40 26.87 4.22 -7.88
CA SER A 40 25.74 4.84 -8.59
C SER A 40 25.08 5.82 -7.60
N SER A 41 24.59 6.96 -8.09
CA SER A 41 23.92 7.95 -7.24
C SER A 41 22.82 7.33 -6.35
N SER A 42 22.19 6.25 -6.81
CA SER A 42 21.22 5.46 -6.05
C SER A 42 21.82 4.70 -4.86
N GLN A 43 22.99 4.09 -5.01
CA GLN A 43 23.65 3.35 -3.92
C GLN A 43 24.12 4.33 -2.84
N GLN A 44 24.75 5.44 -3.24
CA GLN A 44 25.20 6.45 -2.28
C GLN A 44 24.02 7.07 -1.51
N ARG A 45 22.91 7.41 -2.20
CA ARG A 45 21.69 7.91 -1.54
C ARG A 45 21.08 6.90 -0.55
N ARG A 46 21.12 5.60 -0.86
CA ARG A 46 20.65 4.57 0.07
C ARG A 46 21.54 4.44 1.30
N GLU A 47 22.84 4.57 1.13
CA GLU A 47 23.80 4.51 2.24
C GLU A 47 23.64 5.74 3.15
N ASP A 48 23.47 6.92 2.57
CA ASP A 48 23.27 8.18 3.29
C ASP A 48 21.90 8.24 4.02
N ASP A 49 20.88 7.54 3.53
CA ASP A 49 19.50 7.59 4.06
C ASP A 49 19.04 6.35 4.84
N ALA A 50 19.93 5.37 5.04
CA ALA A 50 19.56 4.17 5.75
C ALA A 50 19.11 4.45 7.20
N ALA A 51 18.19 3.63 7.69
CA ALA A 51 17.86 3.49 9.09
C ALA A 51 19.12 3.16 9.88
N GLU A 52 19.51 4.09 10.73
CA GLU A 52 20.72 3.98 11.54
C GLU A 52 20.53 3.06 12.77
N ASN A 53 19.29 2.63 13.04
CA ASN A 53 18.99 1.69 14.14
C ASN A 53 17.71 0.85 13.92
N PRO A 54 17.53 -0.28 14.62
CA PRO A 54 16.37 -1.16 14.48
C PRO A 54 15.02 -0.55 14.86
N LEU A 55 15.02 0.56 15.60
CA LEU A 55 13.83 1.32 16.01
C LEU A 55 13.55 2.50 15.07
N SER A 56 14.33 2.62 13.99
CA SER A 56 14.09 3.64 12.97
C SER A 56 12.74 3.39 12.32
N PRO A 57 12.09 4.45 11.80
CA PRO A 57 10.82 4.30 11.13
C PRO A 57 10.90 3.22 10.04
N PRO A 58 9.85 2.40 9.86
CA PRO A 58 9.85 1.31 8.87
C PRO A 58 9.98 1.81 7.42
N THR A 59 9.95 3.12 7.20
CA THR A 59 10.08 3.80 5.90
C THR A 59 11.52 4.07 5.47
N LYS A 60 12.54 3.62 6.22
CA LYS A 60 13.96 3.79 5.84
C LYS A 60 14.63 2.45 5.51
N PRO A 61 15.59 2.40 4.56
CA PRO A 61 16.36 1.18 4.26
C PRO A 61 17.19 0.73 5.49
N PHE A 62 17.17 -0.54 5.91
CA PHE A 62 17.85 -0.96 7.16
C PHE A 62 19.23 -1.60 6.96
N PHE A 63 20.25 -1.13 7.70
CA PHE A 63 21.56 -1.79 7.78
C PHE A 63 21.57 -2.88 8.86
N LYS A 64 21.99 -4.10 8.49
CA LYS A 64 21.98 -5.27 9.39
C LYS A 64 22.99 -5.21 10.56
N SER A 65 23.99 -4.34 10.50
CA SER A 65 25.05 -4.27 11.54
C SER A 65 25.13 -2.88 12.16
N GLN A 66 24.95 -2.82 13.49
CA GLN A 66 25.26 -1.60 14.25
C GLN A 66 26.77 -1.34 14.21
N PRO A 67 27.18 -0.07 14.00
CA PRO A 67 28.59 0.29 14.08
C PRO A 67 29.14 0.00 15.48
N VAL A 68 30.39 -0.46 15.54
CA VAL A 68 31.10 -0.74 16.79
C VAL A 68 31.99 0.46 17.11
N ARG A 69 31.97 0.90 18.38
CA ARG A 69 32.83 1.98 18.88
C ARG A 69 34.29 1.52 18.91
N GLN A 70 35.21 2.48 19.02
CA GLN A 70 36.66 2.20 19.13
C GLN A 70 37.02 1.35 20.36
N ASP A 71 36.17 1.31 21.39
CA ASP A 71 36.34 0.50 22.61
C ASP A 71 35.78 -0.94 22.49
N GLY A 72 35.31 -1.33 21.30
CA GLY A 72 34.73 -2.65 21.05
C GLY A 72 33.28 -2.82 21.50
N GLN A 73 32.65 -1.80 22.08
CA GLN A 73 31.22 -1.83 22.42
C GLN A 73 30.34 -1.40 21.25
N GLN A 74 29.08 -1.82 21.25
CA GLN A 74 28.10 -1.37 20.26
C GLN A 74 27.89 0.15 20.36
N ALA A 75 27.82 0.84 19.21
CA ALA A 75 27.42 2.23 19.18
C ALA A 75 26.03 2.41 19.82
N PRO A 76 25.79 3.50 20.57
CA PRO A 76 24.45 3.73 21.09
C PRO A 76 23.50 3.94 19.90
N PRO A 77 22.20 3.64 20.05
CA PRO A 77 21.22 4.06 19.05
C PRO A 77 21.36 5.57 18.80
N PRO A 78 21.41 6.00 17.53
CA PRO A 78 21.54 7.40 17.18
C PRO A 78 20.24 8.16 17.47
N VAL A 79 20.40 9.45 17.74
CA VAL A 79 19.29 10.39 17.89
C VAL A 79 19.05 11.04 16.55
N VAL A 80 17.89 10.76 15.95
CA VAL A 80 17.49 11.35 14.66
C VAL A 80 16.47 12.45 14.90
N GLN A 81 16.71 13.63 14.32
CA GLN A 81 15.80 14.78 14.41
C GLN A 81 15.04 14.97 13.10
N TYR A 82 13.74 15.22 13.21
CA TYR A 82 12.85 15.51 12.08
C TYR A 82 12.13 16.82 12.35
N ASP A 83 12.31 17.81 11.46
CA ASP A 83 11.58 19.07 11.48
C ASP A 83 10.40 18.95 10.51
N LEU A 84 9.22 18.59 11.02
CA LEU A 84 8.05 18.32 10.19
C LEU A 84 7.56 19.55 9.42
N ASN A 85 7.89 20.77 9.87
CA ASN A 85 7.54 21.99 9.14
C ASN A 85 8.40 22.21 7.89
N LYS A 86 9.50 21.47 7.74
CA LYS A 86 10.35 21.46 6.53
C LYS A 86 10.05 20.29 5.60
N LEU A 87 9.15 19.39 6.00
CA LEU A 87 8.68 18.30 5.16
C LEU A 87 7.55 18.85 4.30
N SER A 88 7.80 19.02 3.00
CA SER A 88 6.86 19.65 2.08
C SER A 88 6.49 18.70 0.95
N SER A 89 5.20 18.39 0.84
CA SER A 89 4.63 17.67 -0.30
C SER A 89 4.31 18.66 -1.42
N THR A 90 4.96 18.53 -2.59
CA THR A 90 4.87 19.53 -3.68
C THR A 90 4.54 18.91 -5.04
N SER A 91 4.26 19.78 -6.03
CA SER A 91 4.08 19.40 -7.44
C SER A 91 5.34 18.85 -8.12
N GLN A 92 6.53 18.99 -7.50
CA GLN A 92 7.81 18.52 -8.06
C GLN A 92 8.43 17.40 -7.22
N SER A 93 7.58 16.50 -6.72
CA SER A 93 7.92 15.41 -5.80
C SER A 93 9.21 14.66 -6.13
N ALA A 94 9.33 14.15 -7.36
CA ALA A 94 10.50 13.41 -7.81
C ALA A 94 11.78 14.25 -7.83
N ALA A 95 11.70 15.52 -8.24
CA ALA A 95 12.85 16.43 -8.28
C ALA A 95 13.33 16.80 -6.86
N ASN A 96 12.39 16.94 -5.93
CA ASN A 96 12.65 17.23 -4.52
C ASN A 96 13.01 16.00 -3.68
N SER A 97 13.04 14.80 -4.31
CA SER A 97 13.28 13.53 -3.61
C SER A 97 12.29 13.25 -2.46
N GLU A 98 11.02 13.65 -2.66
CA GLU A 98 9.95 13.42 -1.69
C GLU A 98 9.66 11.91 -1.57
N ARG A 99 9.46 11.40 -0.35
CA ARG A 99 9.24 9.98 -0.10
C ARG A 99 7.76 9.61 -0.17
N ILE A 100 7.50 8.48 -0.82
CA ILE A 100 6.16 7.93 -1.03
C ILE A 100 5.99 6.68 -0.18
N LEU A 101 4.91 6.60 0.56
CA LEU A 101 4.46 5.38 1.23
C LEU A 101 3.25 4.81 0.49
N ILE A 102 3.44 3.70 -0.23
CA ILE A 102 2.34 2.98 -0.87
C ILE A 102 1.71 2.04 0.16
N LEU A 103 0.40 2.11 0.36
CA LEU A 103 -0.32 1.31 1.35
C LEU A 103 -1.41 0.44 0.68
N THR A 104 -1.33 -0.86 0.94
CA THR A 104 -2.14 -1.86 0.24
C THR A 104 -2.73 -2.89 1.20
N PRO A 105 -4.04 -2.80 1.51
CA PRO A 105 -4.79 -3.93 2.04
C PRO A 105 -4.82 -5.05 0.99
N LEU A 106 -4.36 -6.25 1.36
CA LEU A 106 -4.16 -7.35 0.41
C LEU A 106 -4.85 -8.62 0.91
N ALA A 107 -6.04 -8.89 0.39
CA ALA A 107 -6.78 -10.13 0.71
C ALA A 107 -6.35 -11.32 -0.16
N ARG A 108 -5.99 -11.06 -1.43
CA ARG A 108 -5.49 -12.02 -2.41
C ARG A 108 -4.30 -11.39 -3.14
N PHE A 109 -3.31 -12.20 -3.50
CA PHE A 109 -2.19 -11.71 -4.30
C PHE A 109 -2.53 -11.77 -5.79
N VAL A 110 -2.47 -10.63 -6.46
CA VAL A 110 -2.69 -10.49 -7.90
C VAL A 110 -1.33 -10.18 -8.55
N PRO A 111 -0.75 -11.08 -9.37
CA PRO A 111 0.55 -10.84 -10.00
C PRO A 111 0.59 -9.55 -10.83
N GLU A 112 -0.51 -9.24 -11.52
CA GLU A 112 -0.63 -8.04 -12.35
C GLU A 112 -0.59 -6.75 -11.52
N TYR A 113 -1.08 -6.77 -10.28
CA TYR A 113 -0.92 -5.66 -9.34
C TYR A 113 0.58 -5.44 -9.02
N TRP A 114 1.31 -6.51 -8.70
CA TRP A 114 2.74 -6.39 -8.39
C TRP A 114 3.54 -5.91 -9.60
N ASP A 115 3.26 -6.45 -10.79
CA ASP A 115 3.86 -6.00 -12.04
C ASP A 115 3.56 -4.54 -12.34
N ASN A 116 2.36 -4.05 -12.00
CA ASN A 116 1.98 -2.65 -12.13
C ASN A 116 2.80 -1.74 -11.18
N VAL A 117 2.95 -2.14 -9.91
CA VAL A 117 3.74 -1.39 -8.93
C VAL A 117 5.23 -1.34 -9.29
N VAL A 118 5.81 -2.45 -9.75
CA VAL A 118 7.23 -2.51 -10.16
C VAL A 118 7.50 -1.71 -11.43
N LYS A 119 6.49 -1.42 -12.25
CA LYS A 119 6.63 -0.60 -13.47
C LYS A 119 6.57 0.90 -13.20
N LEU A 120 6.27 1.34 -11.98
CA LEU A 120 6.24 2.75 -11.64
C LEU A 120 7.63 3.38 -11.90
N THR A 121 7.61 4.58 -12.46
CA THR A 121 8.83 5.30 -12.87
C THR A 121 9.36 6.24 -11.80
N TYR A 122 8.63 6.41 -10.71
CA TYR A 122 9.10 7.16 -9.55
C TYR A 122 10.31 6.43 -8.95
N PRO A 123 11.38 7.11 -8.49
CA PRO A 123 12.58 6.43 -8.01
C PRO A 123 12.25 5.45 -6.88
N HIS A 124 12.49 4.14 -7.08
CA HIS A 124 12.08 3.11 -6.13
C HIS A 124 12.81 3.25 -4.78
N GLU A 125 13.99 3.88 -4.74
CA GLU A 125 14.68 4.21 -3.49
C GLU A 125 13.92 5.24 -2.61
N LEU A 126 12.91 5.92 -3.16
CA LEU A 126 12.03 6.86 -2.44
C LEU A 126 10.66 6.26 -2.11
N ILE A 127 10.42 4.99 -2.47
CA ILE A 127 9.15 4.32 -2.27
C ILE A 127 9.28 3.26 -1.18
N SER A 128 8.52 3.43 -0.11
CA SER A 128 8.25 2.40 0.88
C SER A 128 6.87 1.78 0.62
N ILE A 129 6.73 0.47 0.84
CA ILE A 129 5.45 -0.22 0.65
C ILE A 129 5.00 -0.90 1.95
N GLY A 130 3.76 -0.64 2.36
CA GLY A 130 3.10 -1.32 3.46
C GLY A 130 1.98 -2.23 2.97
N PHE A 131 1.98 -3.49 3.40
CA PHE A 131 0.90 -4.44 3.17
C PHE A 131 0.21 -4.81 4.48
N ILE A 132 -1.11 -5.02 4.45
CA ILE A 132 -1.83 -5.69 5.53
C ILE A 132 -2.68 -6.85 5.00
N ILE A 133 -2.51 -8.03 5.59
CA ILE A 133 -3.06 -9.29 5.07
C ILE A 133 -3.94 -9.96 6.14
N PRO A 134 -5.16 -10.43 5.81
CA PRO A 134 -6.03 -11.13 6.75
C PRO A 134 -5.43 -12.43 7.27
N LYS A 135 -5.84 -12.86 8.47
CA LYS A 135 -5.41 -14.12 9.10
C LYS A 135 -6.35 -15.28 8.74
N ASN A 136 -6.47 -15.58 7.45
CA ASN A 136 -7.23 -16.72 6.93
C ASN A 136 -6.41 -17.52 5.90
N LYS A 137 -7.01 -18.57 5.34
CA LYS A 137 -6.37 -19.47 4.38
C LYS A 137 -5.92 -18.72 3.12
N GLU A 138 -6.79 -17.89 2.58
CA GLU A 138 -6.56 -17.07 1.39
C GLU A 138 -5.43 -16.06 1.64
N GLY A 139 -5.45 -15.39 2.80
CA GLY A 139 -4.40 -14.45 3.22
C GLY A 139 -3.04 -15.13 3.43
N ASN A 140 -3.00 -16.37 3.93
CA ASN A 140 -1.74 -17.12 4.00
C ASN A 140 -1.16 -17.43 2.61
N ALA A 141 -2.01 -17.79 1.64
CA ALA A 141 -1.58 -17.99 0.26
C ALA A 141 -1.11 -16.66 -0.38
N ALA A 142 -1.82 -15.57 -0.12
CA ALA A 142 -1.44 -14.23 -0.57
C ALA A 142 -0.08 -13.79 0.00
N LEU A 143 0.17 -14.05 1.28
CA LEU A 143 1.44 -13.76 1.94
C LEU A 143 2.60 -14.50 1.26
N ALA A 144 2.48 -15.81 1.07
CA ALA A 144 3.55 -16.61 0.46
C ALA A 144 3.87 -16.12 -0.96
N ALA A 145 2.85 -15.88 -1.78
CA ALA A 145 3.04 -15.38 -3.14
C ALA A 145 3.64 -13.96 -3.18
N LEU A 146 3.23 -13.09 -2.24
CA LEU A 146 3.80 -11.75 -2.09
C LEU A 146 5.29 -11.82 -1.67
N GLU A 147 5.64 -12.66 -0.71
CA GLU A 147 7.04 -12.84 -0.27
C GLU A 147 7.94 -13.32 -1.40
N ASP A 148 7.47 -14.25 -2.25
CA ASP A 148 8.19 -14.70 -3.44
C ASP A 148 8.44 -13.55 -4.44
N ALA A 149 7.41 -12.74 -4.69
CA ALA A 149 7.50 -11.58 -5.60
C ALA A 149 8.44 -10.49 -5.06
N ILE A 150 8.37 -10.22 -3.75
CA ILE A 150 9.27 -9.30 -3.04
C ILE A 150 10.71 -9.80 -3.10
N ALA A 151 10.95 -11.09 -2.84
CA ALA A 151 12.28 -11.67 -2.84
C ALA A 151 12.96 -11.50 -4.20
N LYS A 152 12.23 -11.72 -5.30
CA LYS A 152 12.72 -11.49 -6.66
C LYS A 152 13.10 -10.02 -6.90
N THR A 153 12.25 -9.08 -6.48
CA THR A 153 12.46 -7.65 -6.71
C THR A 153 13.59 -7.09 -5.85
N GLN A 154 13.59 -7.40 -4.55
CA GLN A 154 14.58 -6.90 -3.59
C GLN A 154 15.98 -7.54 -3.75
N SER A 155 16.09 -8.70 -4.42
CA SER A 155 17.38 -9.29 -4.79
C SER A 155 17.89 -8.83 -6.17
N GLY A 156 17.06 -8.13 -6.94
CA GLY A 156 17.39 -7.60 -8.27
C GLY A 156 18.34 -6.38 -8.24
N PRO A 157 18.48 -5.66 -9.37
CA PRO A 157 19.28 -4.44 -9.49
C PRO A 157 18.92 -3.38 -8.42
N ILE A 158 19.91 -2.65 -7.89
CA ILE A 158 19.74 -1.72 -6.75
C ILE A 158 18.72 -0.60 -7.04
N ASP A 159 18.72 -0.10 -8.27
CA ASP A 159 17.80 0.91 -8.79
C ASP A 159 16.34 0.41 -8.88
N GLN A 160 16.13 -0.90 -8.95
CA GLN A 160 14.79 -1.51 -9.01
C GLN A 160 14.24 -1.90 -7.63
N ARG A 161 15.05 -1.85 -6.56
CA ARG A 161 14.62 -2.21 -5.21
C ARG A 161 13.76 -1.10 -4.60
N PHE A 162 12.78 -1.43 -3.79
CA PHE A 162 12.08 -0.45 -2.98
C PHE A 162 12.93 0.00 -1.78
N ALA A 163 12.64 1.16 -1.20
CA ALA A 163 13.32 1.70 -0.02
C ALA A 163 13.16 0.75 1.17
N SER A 164 11.93 0.33 1.42
CA SER A 164 11.55 -0.66 2.43
C SER A 164 10.19 -1.28 2.11
N ILE A 165 9.95 -2.48 2.64
CA ILE A 165 8.66 -3.16 2.53
C ILE A 165 8.29 -3.73 3.90
N SER A 166 7.09 -3.42 4.38
CA SER A 166 6.53 -3.90 5.65
C SER A 166 5.27 -4.71 5.38
N ILE A 167 5.17 -5.90 5.98
CA ILE A 167 4.00 -6.77 5.86
C ILE A 167 3.40 -6.97 7.25
N LEU A 168 2.14 -6.57 7.41
CA LEU A 168 1.36 -6.74 8.64
C LEU A 168 0.33 -7.86 8.46
N ARG A 169 0.05 -8.58 9.55
CA ARG A 169 -1.08 -9.51 9.61
C ARG A 169 -2.16 -8.90 10.49
N GLN A 170 -3.39 -8.86 9.99
CA GLN A 170 -4.55 -8.33 10.74
C GLN A 170 -4.67 -9.00 12.11
N ASP A 171 -4.99 -8.25 13.15
CA ASP A 171 -5.12 -8.72 14.54
C ASP A 171 -6.57 -8.91 15.00
N PHE A 172 -7.53 -8.74 14.09
CA PHE A 172 -8.95 -8.96 14.31
C PHE A 172 -9.51 -10.00 13.32
N GLU A 173 -10.62 -10.62 13.70
CA GLU A 173 -11.32 -11.60 12.87
C GLU A 173 -11.98 -10.95 11.64
N PRO A 174 -11.93 -11.60 10.46
CA PRO A 174 -12.68 -11.15 9.29
C PRO A 174 -14.19 -11.10 9.60
N PRO A 175 -14.90 -10.04 9.18
CA PRO A 175 -16.32 -9.87 9.50
C PRO A 175 -17.22 -10.83 8.71
N LEU A 176 -16.72 -11.36 7.58
CA LEU A 176 -17.47 -12.25 6.68
C LEU A 176 -16.71 -13.57 6.51
N GLN A 177 -17.46 -14.68 6.56
CA GLN A 177 -16.91 -16.02 6.32
C GLN A 177 -16.63 -16.26 4.82
N SER A 178 -17.43 -15.66 3.92
CA SER A 178 -17.20 -15.71 2.47
C SER A 178 -16.59 -14.41 1.94
N GLN A 179 -15.70 -14.54 0.96
CA GLN A 179 -15.10 -13.44 0.19
C GLN A 179 -15.72 -13.31 -1.21
N ASP A 180 -16.82 -14.01 -1.49
CA ASP A 180 -17.51 -13.96 -2.78
C ASP A 180 -18.12 -12.57 -3.01
N GLU A 181 -17.95 -12.04 -4.22
CA GLU A 181 -18.43 -10.70 -4.61
C GLU A 181 -19.90 -10.49 -4.22
N LYS A 182 -20.80 -11.39 -4.62
CA LYS A 182 -22.24 -11.29 -4.32
C LYS A 182 -22.54 -11.18 -2.83
N GLU A 183 -21.79 -11.87 -1.97
CA GLU A 183 -21.96 -11.80 -0.51
C GLU A 183 -21.39 -10.49 0.06
N ARG A 184 -20.26 -10.01 -0.48
CA ARG A 184 -19.65 -8.72 -0.10
C ARG A 184 -20.52 -7.53 -0.46
N HIS A 185 -21.34 -7.64 -1.52
CA HIS A 185 -22.25 -6.59 -2.02
C HIS A 185 -23.66 -6.63 -1.39
N LYS A 186 -23.94 -7.50 -0.41
CA LYS A 186 -25.19 -7.41 0.36
C LYS A 186 -25.16 -6.20 1.29
N MET A 187 -26.22 -5.40 1.28
CA MET A 187 -26.34 -4.20 2.11
C MET A 187 -26.07 -4.46 3.60
N GLU A 188 -26.67 -5.54 4.14
CA GLU A 188 -26.50 -5.97 5.54
C GLU A 188 -25.03 -6.24 5.93
N ASN A 189 -24.20 -6.65 4.96
CA ASN A 189 -22.80 -6.97 5.17
C ASN A 189 -21.87 -5.76 4.98
N GLN A 190 -22.33 -4.70 4.30
CA GLN A 190 -21.49 -3.55 3.94
C GLN A 190 -20.93 -2.83 5.16
N LYS A 191 -21.75 -2.59 6.18
CA LYS A 191 -21.32 -1.86 7.38
C LYS A 191 -20.15 -2.58 8.06
N ALA A 192 -20.34 -3.83 8.47
CA ALA A 192 -19.31 -4.62 9.14
C ALA A 192 -18.06 -4.81 8.26
N ARG A 193 -18.22 -4.99 6.94
CA ARG A 193 -17.10 -5.09 6.00
C ARG A 193 -16.28 -3.80 5.96
N ARG A 194 -16.93 -2.64 5.77
CA ARG A 194 -16.26 -1.34 5.68
C ARG A 194 -15.61 -0.92 7.01
N GLU A 195 -16.23 -1.24 8.15
CA GLU A 195 -15.61 -1.03 9.47
C GLU A 195 -14.35 -1.90 9.67
N SER A 196 -14.37 -3.15 9.21
CA SER A 196 -13.18 -4.02 9.23
C SER A 196 -12.09 -3.53 8.28
N MET A 197 -12.44 -3.12 7.05
CA MET A 197 -11.50 -2.51 6.11
C MET A 197 -10.89 -1.23 6.70
N SER A 198 -11.69 -0.39 7.36
CA SER A 198 -11.23 0.82 8.05
C SER A 198 -10.18 0.51 9.11
N ARG A 199 -10.43 -0.52 9.95
CA ARG A 199 -9.44 -0.99 10.93
C ARG A 199 -8.16 -1.47 10.25
N ALA A 200 -8.26 -2.21 9.14
CA ALA A 200 -7.09 -2.68 8.42
C ALA A 200 -6.25 -1.52 7.86
N ARG A 201 -6.89 -0.55 7.19
CA ARG A 201 -6.23 0.66 6.68
C ARG A 201 -5.58 1.44 7.81
N ASN A 202 -6.29 1.68 8.91
CA ASN A 202 -5.73 2.40 10.06
C ASN A 202 -4.54 1.67 10.69
N SER A 203 -4.65 0.37 10.96
CA SER A 203 -3.52 -0.42 11.51
C SER A 203 -2.30 -0.36 10.60
N LEU A 204 -2.51 -0.41 9.28
CA LEU A 204 -1.44 -0.28 8.30
C LEU A 204 -0.81 1.12 8.33
N LEU A 205 -1.62 2.16 8.22
CA LEU A 205 -1.18 3.56 8.24
C LEU A 205 -0.39 3.90 9.50
N PHE A 206 -0.98 3.69 10.68
CA PHE A 206 -0.38 4.10 11.95
C PHE A 206 0.92 3.34 12.27
N THR A 207 1.05 2.11 11.79
CA THR A 207 2.27 1.31 12.01
C THR A 207 3.39 1.66 11.04
N THR A 208 3.06 2.20 9.86
CA THR A 208 4.04 2.38 8.77
C THR A 208 4.32 3.83 8.40
N LEU A 209 3.50 4.80 8.81
CA LEU A 209 3.73 6.22 8.54
C LEU A 209 4.95 6.73 9.32
N GLY A 210 6.09 6.87 8.63
CA GLY A 210 7.32 7.40 9.20
C GLY A 210 7.31 8.94 9.26
N PRO A 211 8.21 9.58 10.03
CA PRO A 211 8.37 11.04 10.11
C PRO A 211 8.98 11.68 8.85
N ALA A 212 9.45 10.87 7.90
CA ALA A 212 10.12 11.31 6.68
C ALA A 212 9.31 11.03 5.40
N THR A 213 8.04 10.65 5.57
CA THR A 213 7.07 10.39 4.48
C THR A 213 6.38 11.70 4.09
N ASP A 214 6.45 12.05 2.81
CA ASP A 214 5.83 13.24 2.22
C ASP A 214 4.44 12.94 1.63
N TRP A 215 4.29 11.77 1.02
CA TRP A 215 3.02 11.34 0.41
C TRP A 215 2.65 9.92 0.80
N VAL A 216 1.35 9.67 0.90
CA VAL A 216 0.77 8.34 1.07
C VAL A 216 -0.08 8.04 -0.16
N LEU A 217 0.24 6.96 -0.87
CA LEU A 217 -0.58 6.43 -1.95
C LEU A 217 -1.30 5.18 -1.45
N TRP A 218 -2.58 5.31 -1.17
CA TRP A 218 -3.45 4.14 -1.01
C TRP A 218 -3.66 3.50 -2.37
N LEU A 219 -3.31 2.23 -2.51
CA LEU A 219 -3.47 1.47 -3.75
C LEU A 219 -3.96 0.07 -3.39
N ASP A 220 -5.21 -0.22 -3.72
CA ASP A 220 -5.82 -1.50 -3.43
C ASP A 220 -5.15 -2.62 -4.26
N GLY A 221 -5.05 -3.82 -3.68
CA GLY A 221 -4.25 -4.94 -4.20
C GLY A 221 -4.77 -5.59 -5.50
N ASP A 222 -5.88 -5.06 -6.02
CA ASP A 222 -6.59 -5.47 -7.23
C ASP A 222 -6.53 -4.39 -8.33
N ILE A 223 -5.77 -3.30 -8.13
CA ILE A 223 -5.47 -2.32 -9.18
C ILE A 223 -4.29 -2.78 -10.04
N VAL A 224 -4.62 -3.34 -11.21
CA VAL A 224 -3.70 -4.08 -12.09
C VAL A 224 -3.11 -3.23 -13.21
N GLU A 225 -3.63 -2.03 -13.47
CA GLU A 225 -3.11 -1.17 -14.52
C GLU A 225 -3.23 0.31 -14.14
N THR A 226 -2.10 1.01 -14.22
CA THR A 226 -1.96 2.46 -14.04
C THR A 226 -0.95 3.00 -15.05
N PRO A 227 -0.97 4.29 -15.39
CA PRO A 227 0.16 4.90 -16.08
C PRO A 227 1.45 4.71 -15.26
N PRO A 228 2.60 4.36 -15.86
CA PRO A 228 3.88 4.21 -15.13
C PRO A 228 4.31 5.48 -14.38
N THR A 229 3.76 6.63 -14.76
CA THR A 229 3.98 7.94 -14.15
C THR A 229 2.97 8.27 -13.05
N LEU A 230 2.17 7.31 -12.57
CA LEU A 230 1.07 7.53 -11.61
C LEU A 230 1.42 8.49 -10.48
N ILE A 231 2.54 8.27 -9.79
CA ILE A 231 2.93 9.10 -8.64
C ILE A 231 3.24 10.52 -9.11
N GLN A 232 4.03 10.68 -10.17
CA GLN A 232 4.37 11.99 -10.72
C GLN A 232 3.12 12.74 -11.20
N ASP A 233 2.23 12.03 -11.89
CA ASP A 233 1.00 12.60 -12.43
C ASP A 233 0.09 13.10 -11.30
N LEU A 234 -0.13 12.29 -10.25
CA LEU A 234 -0.97 12.66 -9.12
C LEU A 234 -0.35 13.77 -8.25
N THR A 235 0.95 13.69 -7.94
CA THR A 235 1.62 14.71 -7.12
C THR A 235 1.72 16.06 -7.85
N ALA A 236 1.83 16.08 -9.17
CA ALA A 236 1.85 17.33 -9.96
C ALA A 236 0.61 18.21 -9.80
N HIS A 237 -0.52 17.64 -9.34
CA HIS A 237 -1.74 18.40 -9.04
C HIS A 237 -1.68 19.16 -7.71
N ASP A 238 -0.78 18.77 -6.79
CA ASP A 238 -0.55 19.43 -5.51
C ASP A 238 -1.77 19.53 -4.57
N TYR A 239 -2.76 18.64 -4.74
CA TYR A 239 -3.92 18.58 -3.84
C TYR A 239 -3.61 17.78 -2.57
N PRO A 240 -4.19 18.17 -1.40
CA PRO A 240 -4.03 17.42 -0.16
C PRO A 240 -4.55 15.98 -0.24
N VAL A 241 -5.66 15.78 -0.94
CA VAL A 241 -6.31 14.48 -1.17
C VAL A 241 -6.77 14.45 -2.63
N LEU A 242 -6.35 13.43 -3.39
CA LEU A 242 -6.63 13.30 -4.81
C LEU A 242 -6.91 11.84 -5.20
N VAL A 243 -8.05 11.61 -5.85
CA VAL A 243 -8.48 10.28 -6.33
C VAL A 243 -8.59 10.23 -7.86
N PRO A 244 -7.80 9.40 -8.58
CA PRO A 244 -8.08 9.09 -9.99
C PRO A 244 -9.36 8.27 -10.17
N ASN A 245 -9.92 8.27 -11.37
CA ASN A 245 -11.12 7.52 -11.69
C ASN A 245 -10.80 6.03 -11.93
N CYS A 246 -11.50 5.13 -11.23
CA CYS A 246 -11.27 3.69 -11.34
C CYS A 246 -12.29 3.02 -12.27
N TYR A 247 -11.76 2.39 -13.31
CA TYR A 247 -12.52 1.63 -14.30
C TYR A 247 -12.11 0.15 -14.25
N GLN A 248 -12.81 -0.68 -15.01
CA GLN A 248 -12.49 -2.08 -15.18
C GLN A 248 -12.55 -2.43 -16.66
N ARG A 249 -11.51 -3.12 -17.15
CA ARG A 249 -11.50 -3.68 -18.51
C ARG A 249 -12.25 -5.00 -18.52
N TYR A 250 -13.09 -5.24 -19.52
CA TYR A 250 -13.81 -6.51 -19.65
C TYR A 250 -14.02 -6.87 -21.13
N TYR A 251 -14.25 -8.15 -21.41
CA TYR A 251 -14.65 -8.58 -22.75
C TYR A 251 -16.17 -8.36 -22.94
N ASN A 252 -16.53 -7.45 -23.84
CA ASN A 252 -17.93 -7.20 -24.17
C ASN A 252 -18.40 -8.23 -25.21
N SER A 253 -19.19 -9.22 -24.77
CA SER A 253 -19.72 -10.29 -25.63
C SER A 253 -20.63 -9.80 -26.75
N GLU A 254 -21.34 -8.69 -26.57
CA GLU A 254 -22.23 -8.11 -27.59
C GLU A 254 -21.41 -7.44 -28.69
N LYS A 255 -20.40 -6.65 -28.31
CA LYS A 255 -19.50 -5.95 -29.24
C LYS A 255 -18.34 -6.83 -29.75
N LYS A 256 -18.17 -8.03 -29.17
CA LYS A 256 -17.06 -8.98 -29.41
C LYS A 256 -15.67 -8.35 -29.32
N LYS A 257 -15.46 -7.41 -28.40
CA LYS A 257 -14.20 -6.70 -28.20
C LYS A 257 -13.99 -6.36 -26.73
N MET A 258 -12.74 -6.05 -26.37
CA MET A 258 -12.45 -5.45 -25.07
C MET A 258 -13.13 -4.07 -24.96
N ASP A 259 -13.72 -3.82 -23.81
CA ASP A 259 -14.41 -2.58 -23.47
C ASP A 259 -14.06 -2.19 -22.03
N VAL A 260 -14.51 -1.01 -21.60
CA VAL A 260 -14.28 -0.50 -20.24
C VAL A 260 -15.60 -0.14 -19.58
N ARG A 261 -15.69 -0.32 -18.26
CA ARG A 261 -16.84 0.11 -17.45
C ARG A 261 -16.37 0.82 -16.18
N PRO A 262 -17.15 1.79 -15.66
CA PRO A 262 -16.89 2.35 -14.34
C PRO A 262 -16.89 1.25 -13.27
N TYR A 263 -15.99 1.36 -12.30
CA TYR A 263 -15.84 0.38 -11.22
C TYR A 263 -16.12 1.00 -9.85
N ASP A 264 -15.43 2.09 -9.50
CA ASP A 264 -15.55 2.71 -8.19
C ASP A 264 -16.61 3.81 -8.16
N TYR A 265 -17.63 3.63 -7.32
CA TYR A 265 -18.73 4.57 -7.10
C TYR A 265 -18.60 5.36 -5.78
N ASN A 266 -17.53 5.18 -5.02
CA ASN A 266 -17.33 5.85 -3.73
C ASN A 266 -16.71 7.26 -3.86
N SER A 267 -16.40 7.69 -5.08
CA SER A 267 -15.91 9.03 -5.37
C SER A 267 -17.03 9.91 -5.92
N TRP A 268 -17.47 10.90 -5.15
CA TRP A 268 -18.70 11.64 -5.44
C TRP A 268 -18.74 13.07 -4.87
N ILE A 269 -19.62 13.87 -5.45
CA ILE A 269 -20.06 15.18 -4.93
C ILE A 269 -21.39 14.98 -4.21
N ASP A 270 -21.51 15.53 -3.00
CA ASP A 270 -22.68 15.33 -2.15
C ASP A 270 -23.93 15.98 -2.76
N SER A 271 -25.11 15.57 -2.27
CA SER A 271 -26.39 16.09 -2.74
C SER A 271 -27.24 16.59 -1.57
N SER A 272 -28.14 17.55 -1.83
CA SER A 272 -29.12 17.99 -0.84
C SER A 272 -30.02 16.85 -0.36
N THR A 273 -30.28 15.87 -1.22
CA THR A 273 -31.10 14.69 -0.92
C THR A 273 -30.38 13.79 0.07
N ALA A 274 -29.09 13.48 -0.16
CA ALA A 274 -28.27 12.69 0.76
C ALA A 274 -28.11 13.38 2.12
N GLN A 275 -27.94 14.71 2.14
CA GLN A 275 -27.90 15.50 3.37
C GLN A 275 -29.22 15.45 4.15
N SER A 276 -30.35 15.52 3.45
CA SER A 276 -31.67 15.42 4.08
C SER A 276 -31.92 14.03 4.66
N MET A 277 -31.53 12.97 3.93
CA MET A 277 -31.60 11.60 4.45
C MET A 277 -30.72 11.42 5.69
N ALA A 278 -29.47 11.87 5.64
CA ALA A 278 -28.57 11.82 6.79
C ALA A 278 -29.14 12.53 8.03
N ALA A 279 -29.86 13.65 7.86
CA ALA A 279 -30.45 14.38 8.97
C ALA A 279 -31.60 13.63 9.68
N GLU A 280 -32.23 12.67 9.00
CA GLU A 280 -33.32 11.84 9.53
C GLU A 280 -32.82 10.50 10.10
N MET A 281 -31.55 10.17 9.88
CA MET A 281 -30.94 8.89 10.25
C MET A 281 -30.55 8.82 11.72
N GLY A 282 -30.58 7.60 12.26
CA GLY A 282 -30.05 7.28 13.58
C GLY A 282 -28.53 7.49 13.67
N PRO A 283 -27.98 7.68 14.89
CA PRO A 283 -26.56 7.97 15.07
C PRO A 283 -25.62 6.87 14.57
N ASP A 284 -26.08 5.62 14.54
CA ASP A 284 -25.30 4.46 14.11
C ASP A 284 -25.55 4.04 12.66
N GLU A 285 -26.41 4.76 11.94
CA GLU A 285 -26.77 4.42 10.56
C GLU A 285 -25.77 5.04 9.57
N ILE A 286 -25.55 4.34 8.45
CA ILE A 286 -24.61 4.75 7.40
C ILE A 286 -25.30 4.85 6.04
N LEU A 287 -24.88 5.84 5.26
CA LEU A 287 -25.22 5.97 3.85
C LEU A 287 -24.26 5.13 3.02
N LEU A 288 -24.80 4.45 2.02
CA LEU A 288 -24.04 3.61 1.10
C LEU A 288 -24.47 3.90 -0.33
N GLU A 289 -23.48 4.18 -1.18
CA GLU A 289 -23.70 4.40 -2.60
C GLU A 289 -23.91 3.09 -3.38
N GLY A 290 -24.66 3.18 -4.48
CA GLY A 290 -24.86 2.07 -5.42
C GLY A 290 -26.03 1.14 -5.12
N TYR A 291 -26.86 1.44 -4.12
CA TYR A 291 -28.04 0.64 -3.77
C TYR A 291 -29.32 1.33 -4.22
N ALA A 292 -30.17 0.59 -4.94
CA ALA A 292 -31.43 1.11 -5.47
C ALA A 292 -32.41 1.51 -4.35
N GLU A 293 -32.30 0.85 -3.20
CA GLU A 293 -33.11 1.10 -2.00
C GLU A 293 -32.72 2.40 -1.27
N MET A 294 -31.56 2.99 -1.60
CA MET A 294 -31.05 4.24 -1.00
C MET A 294 -30.59 5.20 -2.11
N PRO A 295 -31.52 5.85 -2.84
CA PRO A 295 -31.16 6.75 -3.93
C PRO A 295 -30.63 8.08 -3.37
N THR A 296 -29.33 8.14 -3.12
CA THR A 296 -28.64 9.32 -2.56
C THR A 296 -28.60 10.52 -3.52
N TYR A 297 -28.74 10.28 -4.82
CA TYR A 297 -28.57 11.28 -5.90
C TYR A 297 -27.24 12.04 -5.83
N ARG A 298 -26.20 11.43 -5.24
CA ARG A 298 -24.86 12.00 -5.31
C ARG A 298 -24.31 11.94 -6.73
N THR A 299 -23.53 12.94 -7.10
CA THR A 299 -22.92 12.97 -8.43
C THR A 299 -21.68 12.08 -8.40
N LEU A 300 -21.75 10.91 -9.03
CA LEU A 300 -20.66 9.94 -9.05
C LEU A 300 -19.61 10.34 -10.08
N MET A 301 -18.35 10.53 -9.65
CA MET A 301 -17.23 10.87 -10.54
C MET A 301 -17.03 9.85 -11.65
N ALA A 302 -17.36 8.58 -11.37
CA ALA A 302 -17.31 7.46 -12.30
C ALA A 302 -18.05 7.73 -13.63
N TYR A 303 -19.10 8.56 -13.61
CA TYR A 303 -19.89 8.91 -14.80
C TYR A 303 -19.56 10.29 -15.38
N LEU A 304 -18.63 11.04 -14.78
CA LEU A 304 -18.26 12.37 -15.25
C LEU A 304 -17.15 12.36 -16.30
N ALA A 305 -16.54 11.20 -16.56
CA ALA A 305 -15.43 11.05 -17.49
C ALA A 305 -15.79 11.42 -18.94
N ASP A 306 -14.98 12.27 -19.58
CA ASP A 306 -15.02 12.46 -21.03
C ASP A 306 -14.22 11.32 -21.69
N THR A 307 -14.95 10.31 -22.15
CA THR A 307 -14.35 9.15 -22.84
C THR A 307 -14.01 9.44 -24.31
N THR A 308 -14.42 10.59 -24.85
CA THR A 308 -14.12 10.98 -26.23
C THR A 308 -12.82 11.78 -26.32
N ASN A 309 -12.65 12.77 -25.44
CA ASN A 309 -11.47 13.62 -25.37
C ASN A 309 -11.01 13.79 -23.91
N PRO A 310 -10.46 12.74 -23.29
CA PRO A 310 -10.08 12.78 -21.88
C PRO A 310 -9.01 13.83 -21.62
N ASN A 311 -9.25 14.71 -20.63
CA ASN A 311 -8.24 15.63 -20.12
C ASN A 311 -7.74 15.12 -18.75
N PRO A 312 -6.62 14.38 -18.69
CA PRO A 312 -6.14 13.79 -17.44
C PRO A 312 -5.79 14.82 -16.36
N LYS A 313 -5.68 16.11 -16.71
CA LYS A 313 -5.45 17.20 -15.76
C LYS A 313 -6.72 17.83 -15.21
N ARG A 314 -7.90 17.46 -15.72
CA ARG A 314 -9.18 17.97 -15.21
C ARG A 314 -9.38 17.43 -13.81
N ALA A 315 -9.48 18.34 -12.85
CA ALA A 315 -9.80 18.03 -11.46
C ALA A 315 -11.16 18.63 -11.09
N ILE A 316 -11.87 17.95 -10.20
CA ILE A 316 -13.12 18.42 -9.59
C ILE A 316 -13.01 18.28 -8.08
N GLU A 317 -13.63 19.17 -7.32
CA GLU A 317 -13.77 18.98 -5.87
C GLU A 317 -14.79 17.87 -5.59
N LEU A 318 -14.53 17.06 -4.57
CA LEU A 318 -15.37 15.96 -4.11
C LEU A 318 -15.72 16.11 -2.63
N ASP A 319 -16.72 15.34 -2.21
CA ASP A 319 -17.14 15.20 -0.81
C ASP A 319 -16.88 13.79 -0.26
N GLY A 320 -16.85 12.78 -1.14
CA GLY A 320 -16.44 11.41 -0.86
C GLY A 320 -15.37 10.93 -1.84
N VAL A 321 -14.50 10.03 -1.39
CA VAL A 321 -13.48 9.36 -2.21
C VAL A 321 -13.52 7.87 -1.96
N GLY A 322 -13.16 7.09 -2.98
CA GLY A 322 -12.88 5.67 -2.82
C GLY A 322 -11.41 5.38 -2.50
N GLY A 323 -11.14 4.10 -2.23
CA GLY A 323 -9.84 3.61 -1.80
C GLY A 323 -9.00 2.92 -2.88
N THR A 324 -9.53 2.77 -4.10
CA THR A 324 -8.87 2.00 -5.17
C THR A 324 -7.46 2.50 -5.47
N ALA A 325 -7.36 3.80 -5.71
CA ALA A 325 -6.10 4.53 -5.81
C ALA A 325 -6.35 5.93 -5.26
N LEU A 326 -5.67 6.34 -4.21
CA LEU A 326 -5.92 7.62 -3.52
C LEU A 326 -4.59 8.19 -3.02
N MET A 327 -4.20 9.34 -3.57
CA MET A 327 -3.00 10.08 -3.18
C MET A 327 -3.34 11.08 -2.08
N VAL A 328 -2.58 11.07 -1.00
CA VAL A 328 -2.79 11.90 0.19
C VAL A 328 -1.46 12.51 0.62
N LYS A 329 -1.40 13.83 0.83
CA LYS A 329 -0.25 14.46 1.50
C LYS A 329 -0.12 13.90 2.91
N ALA A 330 1.07 13.49 3.32
CA ALA A 330 1.26 12.82 4.60
C ALA A 330 0.81 13.67 5.80
N GLU A 331 0.88 15.00 5.71
CA GLU A 331 0.39 15.94 6.72
C GLU A 331 -1.10 15.76 7.04
N VAL A 332 -1.94 15.40 6.05
CA VAL A 332 -3.38 15.17 6.25
C VAL A 332 -3.60 14.03 7.24
N HIS A 333 -2.81 12.96 7.12
CA HIS A 333 -2.85 11.84 8.08
C HIS A 333 -2.20 12.20 9.42
N ARG A 334 -1.12 13.00 9.44
CA ARG A 334 -0.49 13.47 10.69
C ARG A 334 -1.39 14.38 11.51
N ASP A 335 -2.25 15.16 10.86
CA ASP A 335 -3.27 16.00 11.50
C ASP A 335 -4.46 15.20 12.03
N GLY A 336 -4.50 13.90 11.76
CA GLY A 336 -5.45 12.96 12.35
C GLY A 336 -6.53 12.45 11.40
N ALA A 337 -6.51 12.82 10.11
CA ALA A 337 -7.42 12.22 9.15
C ALA A 337 -7.12 10.71 9.01
N MET A 338 -8.13 9.88 9.26
CA MET A 338 -8.03 8.42 9.21
C MET A 338 -9.33 7.83 8.66
N PHE A 339 -9.40 6.51 8.51
CA PHE A 339 -10.60 5.81 8.03
C PHE A 339 -11.48 5.46 9.22
N PRO A 340 -12.59 6.17 9.49
CA PRO A 340 -13.40 5.88 10.67
C PRO A 340 -14.01 4.49 10.55
N ALA A 341 -13.69 3.64 11.54
CA ALA A 341 -14.27 2.29 11.70
C ALA A 341 -15.60 2.32 12.46
N PHE A 342 -16.29 3.44 12.40
CA PHE A 342 -17.55 3.74 13.06
C PHE A 342 -18.28 4.81 12.22
N PRO A 343 -19.60 4.96 12.35
CA PRO A 343 -20.35 6.01 11.67
C PRO A 343 -19.81 7.41 12.03
N PHE A 344 -19.37 8.15 11.02
CA PHE A 344 -18.88 9.51 11.13
C PHE A 344 -19.62 10.38 10.12
N TYR A 345 -20.57 11.18 10.60
CA TYR A 345 -21.54 11.88 9.73
C TYR A 345 -22.28 10.92 8.78
N HIS A 346 -22.68 9.75 9.28
CA HIS A 346 -23.30 8.67 8.51
C HIS A 346 -22.42 8.11 7.38
N LEU A 347 -21.12 8.37 7.42
CA LEU A 347 -20.13 7.80 6.51
C LEU A 347 -19.18 6.88 7.27
N VAL A 348 -18.48 6.01 6.56
CA VAL A 348 -17.51 5.07 7.12
C VAL A 348 -16.34 4.95 6.15
N GLU A 349 -15.19 4.45 6.60
CA GLU A 349 -14.06 4.12 5.74
C GLU A 349 -13.56 5.31 4.89
N THR A 350 -13.44 5.17 3.57
CA THR A 350 -12.84 6.19 2.68
C THR A 350 -13.70 7.44 2.54
N GLU A 351 -15.03 7.28 2.50
CA GLU A 351 -15.97 8.41 2.49
C GLU A 351 -15.94 9.17 3.82
N GLY A 352 -15.84 8.44 4.94
CA GLY A 352 -15.67 9.04 6.26
C GLY A 352 -14.31 9.76 6.40
N PHE A 353 -13.25 9.21 5.79
CA PHE A 353 -11.94 9.86 5.70
C PHE A 353 -12.02 11.19 4.93
N ALA A 354 -12.68 11.24 3.77
CA ALA A 354 -12.86 12.48 3.02
C ALA A 354 -13.58 13.54 3.86
N LYS A 355 -14.65 13.15 4.56
CA LYS A 355 -15.34 14.05 5.50
C LYS A 355 -14.40 14.54 6.61
N MET A 356 -13.56 13.68 7.15
CA MET A 356 -12.62 14.02 8.21
C MET A 356 -11.55 15.02 7.72
N ALA A 357 -10.99 14.79 6.54
CA ALA A 357 -10.05 15.71 5.91
C ALA A 357 -10.68 17.11 5.71
N LYS A 358 -11.93 17.17 5.20
CA LYS A 358 -12.67 18.44 5.09
C LYS A 358 -12.92 19.12 6.44
N ARG A 359 -13.19 18.35 7.50
CA ARG A 359 -13.33 18.89 8.87
C ARG A 359 -12.03 19.44 9.46
N LEU A 360 -10.88 18.95 9.00
CA LEU A 360 -9.55 19.46 9.34
C LEU A 360 -9.13 20.68 8.49
N GLY A 361 -9.97 21.10 7.54
CA GLY A 361 -9.70 22.27 6.69
C GLY A 361 -9.05 21.94 5.34
N TYR A 362 -8.89 20.65 5.00
CA TYR A 362 -8.36 20.23 3.71
C TYR A 362 -9.45 20.13 2.65
N THR A 363 -9.05 20.27 1.39
CA THR A 363 -9.90 20.03 0.23
C THR A 363 -9.66 18.64 -0.34
N VAL A 364 -10.70 18.04 -0.90
CA VAL A 364 -10.67 16.70 -1.49
C VAL A 364 -11.03 16.81 -2.96
N HIS A 365 -10.22 16.21 -3.84
CA HIS A 365 -10.38 16.34 -5.28
C HIS A 365 -10.34 14.99 -5.98
N GLY A 366 -10.89 14.92 -7.19
CA GLY A 366 -10.79 13.76 -8.06
C GLY A 366 -10.49 14.12 -9.51
N LEU A 367 -9.93 13.16 -10.24
CA LEU A 367 -9.56 13.28 -11.66
C LEU A 367 -10.49 12.42 -12.52
N PRO A 368 -11.63 12.94 -13.02
CA PRO A 368 -12.60 12.15 -13.76
C PRO A 368 -12.06 11.52 -15.05
N ASP A 369 -11.05 12.11 -15.69
CA ASP A 369 -10.49 11.65 -16.97
C ASP A 369 -9.12 10.97 -16.83
N TYR A 370 -8.65 10.75 -15.61
CA TYR A 370 -7.43 10.00 -15.33
C TYR A 370 -7.81 8.61 -14.87
N PHE A 371 -7.48 7.59 -15.66
CA PHE A 371 -7.98 6.24 -15.43
C PHE A 371 -6.93 5.32 -14.79
N VAL A 372 -7.37 4.59 -13.78
CA VAL A 372 -6.71 3.37 -13.25
C VAL A 372 -7.66 2.20 -13.42
N TYR A 373 -7.13 0.98 -13.53
CA TYR A 373 -7.97 -0.20 -13.79
C TYR A 373 -7.89 -1.26 -12.69
N HIS A 374 -9.05 -1.60 -12.17
CA HIS A 374 -9.27 -2.76 -11.32
C HIS A 374 -9.26 -4.05 -12.14
N GLN A 375 -8.82 -5.16 -11.54
CA GLN A 375 -8.87 -6.50 -12.11
C GLN A 375 -10.32 -6.86 -12.50
N ASN A 376 -10.52 -7.60 -13.60
CA ASN A 376 -11.81 -8.22 -13.85
C ASN A 376 -11.89 -9.55 -13.12
N GLU A 377 -12.70 -9.62 -12.05
CA GLU A 377 -12.93 -10.84 -11.26
C GLU A 377 -13.65 -11.95 -12.05
#